data_AF-A0A6N8B253-F1
#
_entry.id   AF-A0A6N8B253-F1
#
_cell.length_a   1.000
_cell.length_b   1.000
_cell.length_c   1.000
_cell.angle_alpha   90.00
_cell.angle_beta   90.00
_cell.angle_gamma   90.00
#
_symmetry.space_group_name_H-M   'P 1'
#
loop_
_entity.id
_entity.type
_entity.pdbx_description
1 polymer ?
#
loop_
_entity_poly.entity_id
_entity_poly.type
_entity_poly.pdbx_seq_one_letter_code
_entity_poly.pdbx_strand_id
1 'polypeptide(L)'
;MTDDDGYIRLSRRALGQIRLVHLVSGLDPEADSTGAGAVHTDISGYTEWATTSVPAVSIGWDWHIDTLARPLSAACRDAPRSNVMLVDEQGRDIGPQHTARCLKQLVDALEWKPVVLDAIGFR
;
A
#
# COMPACT_ATOMS: atom_id res chain seq x y z
N MET A 1 -1.83 -20.99 9.43
CA MET A 1 -1.78 -21.90 8.28
C MET A 1 -2.30 -21.11 7.10
N THR A 2 -1.43 -20.78 6.16
CA THR A 2 -1.86 -20.39 4.80
C THR A 2 -2.55 -21.61 4.21
N ASP A 3 -3.73 -21.45 3.61
CA ASP A 3 -4.21 -22.48 2.70
C ASP A 3 -3.28 -22.50 1.48
N ASP A 4 -3.36 -23.55 0.67
CA ASP A 4 -2.45 -23.84 -0.47
C ASP A 4 -2.45 -22.76 -1.58
N ASP A 5 -3.27 -21.71 -1.43
CA ASP A 5 -3.37 -20.56 -2.33
C ASP A 5 -2.46 -19.38 -1.94
N GLY A 6 -1.74 -19.48 -0.83
CA GLY A 6 -0.81 -18.45 -0.36
C GLY A 6 -1.47 -17.25 0.34
N TYR A 7 -2.79 -17.27 0.55
CA TYR A 7 -3.49 -16.23 1.28
C TYR A 7 -3.53 -16.47 2.80
N ILE A 8 -3.45 -15.38 3.55
CA ILE A 8 -3.75 -15.32 4.97
C ILE A 8 -5.19 -14.85 5.12
N ARG A 9 -6.05 -15.76 5.59
CA ARG A 9 -7.47 -15.48 5.84
C ARG A 9 -7.66 -14.69 7.12
N LEU A 10 -8.20 -13.48 7.01
CA LEU A 10 -8.46 -12.60 8.15
C LEU A 10 -9.92 -12.13 8.18
N SER A 11 -10.50 -12.04 9.37
CA SER A 11 -11.72 -11.26 9.54
C SER A 11 -11.42 -9.77 9.44
N ARG A 12 -12.43 -8.95 9.08
CA ARG A 12 -12.29 -7.48 9.07
C ARG A 12 -11.86 -6.93 10.44
N ARG A 13 -12.32 -7.55 11.54
CA ARG A 13 -11.91 -7.19 12.90
C ARG A 13 -10.42 -7.44 13.12
N ALA A 14 -9.92 -8.60 12.71
CA ALA A 14 -8.51 -8.94 12.83
C ALA A 14 -7.64 -8.01 11.98
N LEU A 15 -8.07 -7.68 10.75
CA LEU A 15 -7.38 -6.70 9.90
C LEU A 15 -7.24 -5.34 10.60
N GLY A 16 -8.30 -4.83 11.24
CA GLY A 16 -8.22 -3.56 11.98
C GLY A 16 -7.33 -3.57 13.23
N GLN A 17 -6.87 -4.75 13.67
CA GLN A 17 -5.99 -4.91 14.83
C GLN A 17 -4.52 -5.08 14.44
N ILE A 18 -4.21 -5.30 13.16
CA ILE A 18 -2.82 -5.47 12.74
C ILE A 18 -2.03 -4.17 12.94
N ARG A 19 -0.72 -4.33 13.10
CA ARG A 19 0.23 -3.22 13.16
C ARG A 19 1.25 -3.44 12.06
N LEU A 20 1.21 -2.57 11.06
CA LEU A 20 2.14 -2.57 9.95
C LEU A 20 3.35 -1.72 10.32
N VAL A 21 4.53 -2.21 9.99
CA VAL A 21 5.77 -1.45 9.99
C VAL A 21 6.24 -1.28 8.56
N HIS A 22 6.89 -0.16 8.29
CA HIS A 22 7.53 0.09 7.01
C HIS A 22 8.71 -0.86 6.83
N LEU A 23 8.82 -1.46 5.65
CA LEU A 23 9.96 -2.30 5.27
C LEU A 23 10.89 -1.56 4.31
N VAL A 24 10.32 -1.02 3.23
CA VAL A 24 11.10 -0.33 2.20
C VAL A 24 10.21 0.59 1.37
N SER A 25 10.80 1.67 0.86
CA SER A 25 10.22 2.49 -0.20
C SER A 25 11.29 2.76 -1.25
N GLY A 26 10.85 2.94 -2.49
CA GLY A 26 11.73 3.31 -3.60
C GLY A 26 11.02 4.24 -4.56
N LEU A 27 11.81 4.94 -5.36
CA LEU A 27 11.33 5.70 -6.51
C LEU A 27 11.23 4.78 -7.73
N ASP A 28 10.19 4.97 -8.52
CA ASP A 28 10.12 4.34 -9.84
C ASP A 28 11.14 5.04 -10.76
N PRO A 29 11.79 4.30 -11.66
CA PRO A 29 12.68 4.91 -12.65
C PRO A 29 11.89 5.90 -13.50
N GLU A 30 12.45 7.09 -13.71
CA GLU A 30 11.86 8.05 -14.65
C GLU A 30 11.79 7.40 -16.04
N ALA A 31 10.61 7.42 -16.65
CA ALA A 31 10.47 7.00 -18.04
C ALA A 31 11.32 7.94 -18.92
N ASP A 32 12.08 7.37 -19.86
CA ASP A 32 12.87 8.14 -20.82
C ASP A 32 11.97 9.18 -21.51
N SER A 33 12.08 10.43 -21.08
CA SER A 33 11.22 11.51 -21.57
C SER A 33 11.76 12.01 -22.92
N THR A 34 11.35 11.37 -24.01
CA THR A 34 11.71 11.79 -25.38
C THR A 34 10.91 13.01 -25.88
N GLY A 35 10.32 13.81 -24.97
CA GLY A 35 9.42 14.91 -25.32
C GLY A 35 10.12 16.27 -25.31
N ALA A 36 10.11 16.98 -26.44
CA ALA A 36 10.51 18.38 -26.49
C ALA A 36 9.43 19.27 -25.82
N GLY A 37 9.56 19.53 -24.51
CA GLY A 37 8.67 20.43 -23.76
C GLY A 37 8.74 20.26 -22.24
N ALA A 38 8.00 21.10 -21.50
CA ALA A 38 7.78 20.95 -20.07
C ALA A 38 6.80 19.79 -19.82
N VAL A 39 7.32 18.57 -19.72
CA VAL A 39 6.55 17.40 -19.31
C VAL A 39 6.39 17.46 -17.79
N HIS A 40 5.16 17.22 -17.30
CA HIS A 40 4.92 17.08 -15.86
C HIS A 40 5.66 15.84 -15.37
N THR A 41 6.72 16.02 -14.57
CA THR A 41 7.44 14.92 -13.93
C THR A 41 6.58 14.38 -12.78
N ASP A 42 6.05 13.18 -12.95
CA ASP A 42 5.30 12.48 -11.91
C ASP A 42 6.27 11.72 -10.99
N ILE A 43 6.64 12.34 -9.86
CA ILE A 43 7.47 11.67 -8.84
C ILE A 43 6.61 10.58 -8.21
N SER A 44 6.93 9.33 -8.52
CA SER A 44 6.19 8.17 -8.10
C SER A 44 7.13 7.05 -7.67
N GLY A 45 6.56 6.04 -7.03
CA GLY A 45 7.32 4.91 -6.52
C GLY A 45 6.44 3.89 -5.82
N TYR A 46 7.09 3.00 -5.09
CA TYR A 46 6.44 1.93 -4.34
C TYR A 46 6.79 2.01 -2.86
N THR A 47 5.97 1.38 -2.02
CA THR A 47 6.25 1.16 -0.62
C THR A 47 5.73 -0.21 -0.18
N GLU A 48 6.48 -0.88 0.68
CA GLU A 48 6.17 -2.20 1.21
C GLU A 48 6.14 -2.15 2.74
N TRP A 49 5.08 -2.72 3.30
CA TRP A 49 4.81 -2.74 4.74
C TRP A 49 4.44 -4.16 5.17
N ALA A 50 4.77 -4.53 6.41
CA ALA A 50 4.42 -5.85 6.93
C ALA A 50 4.20 -5.83 8.45
N THR A 51 3.60 -6.90 8.98
CA THR A 51 3.61 -7.15 10.42
C THR A 51 4.95 -7.74 10.86
N THR A 52 5.37 -7.42 12.08
CA THR A 52 6.48 -8.12 12.76
C THR A 52 5.99 -9.29 13.62
N SER A 53 4.67 -9.48 13.70
CA SER A 53 4.00 -10.53 14.45
C SER A 53 3.38 -11.59 13.52
N VAL A 54 2.89 -12.69 14.11
CA VAL A 54 2.11 -13.71 13.41
C VAL A 54 0.62 -13.33 13.45
N PRO A 55 -0.12 -13.46 12.33
CA PRO A 55 0.35 -13.90 11.02
C PRO A 55 1.17 -12.82 10.28
N ALA A 56 2.11 -13.26 9.44
CA ALA A 56 3.01 -12.40 8.67
C ALA A 56 2.28 -11.79 7.47
N VAL A 57 1.55 -10.70 7.71
CA VAL A 57 0.81 -9.94 6.70
C VAL A 57 1.75 -8.98 5.99
N SER A 58 1.68 -8.93 4.66
CA SER A 58 2.35 -7.92 3.83
C SER A 58 1.33 -7.10 3.05
N ILE A 59 1.58 -5.79 2.93
CA ILE A 59 0.80 -4.86 2.12
C ILE A 59 1.77 -3.91 1.42
N GLY A 60 1.69 -3.85 0.10
CA GLY A 60 2.47 -2.94 -0.73
C GLY A 60 1.57 -2.13 -1.66
N TRP A 61 1.96 -0.89 -1.95
CA TRP A 61 1.23 -0.04 -2.90
C TRP A 61 2.15 0.94 -3.60
N ASP A 62 1.70 1.37 -4.76
CA ASP A 62 2.35 2.42 -5.53
C ASP A 62 1.80 3.78 -5.08
N TRP A 63 2.67 4.78 -5.08
CA TRP A 63 2.36 6.14 -4.65
C TRP A 63 2.90 7.15 -5.65
N HIS A 64 2.34 8.35 -5.63
CA HIS A 64 2.84 9.51 -6.36
C HIS A 64 2.78 10.76 -5.48
N ILE A 65 3.58 11.77 -5.81
CA ILE A 65 3.47 13.09 -5.20
C ILE A 65 2.27 13.82 -5.82
N ASP A 66 1.29 14.14 -4.98
CA ASP A 66 0.23 15.06 -5.33
C ASP A 66 0.79 16.50 -5.33
N THR A 67 1.21 16.94 -6.52
CA THR A 67 1.74 18.29 -6.76
C THR A 67 0.70 19.40 -6.63
N LEU A 68 -0.60 19.06 -6.63
CA LEU A 68 -1.71 20.00 -6.44
C LEU A 68 -2.06 20.16 -4.96
N ALA A 69 -1.75 19.19 -4.11
CA ALA A 69 -1.94 19.28 -2.67
C ALA A 69 -1.17 20.46 -2.05
N ARG A 70 -1.77 21.06 -1.02
CA ARG A 70 -1.19 22.13 -0.20
C ARG A 70 -1.45 21.81 1.28
N PRO A 71 -0.42 21.42 2.07
CA PRO A 71 0.97 21.19 1.67
C PRO A 71 1.10 20.01 0.69
N LEU A 72 2.24 19.95 0.00
CA LEU A 72 2.61 18.83 -0.87
C LEU A 72 2.46 17.50 -0.11
N SER A 73 1.89 16.49 -0.74
CA SER A 73 1.61 15.21 -0.06
C SER A 73 1.76 14.05 -1.02
N ALA A 74 2.03 12.86 -0.50
CA ALA A 74 1.92 11.63 -1.28
C ALA A 74 0.46 11.16 -1.34
N ALA A 75 0.09 10.52 -2.44
CA ALA A 75 -1.17 9.82 -2.61
C ALA A 75 -0.90 8.40 -3.12
N CYS A 76 -1.67 7.45 -2.60
CA CYS A 76 -1.65 6.07 -3.08
C CYS A 76 -2.32 6.03 -4.45
N ARG A 77 -1.60 5.51 -5.44
CA ARG A 77 -1.96 5.52 -6.87
C ARG A 77 -2.99 4.45 -7.21
N ASP A 78 -2.73 3.22 -6.75
CA ASP A 78 -3.51 2.03 -7.12
C ASP A 78 -4.03 1.28 -5.89
N ALA A 79 -4.78 0.21 -6.12
CA ALA A 79 -5.21 -0.68 -5.05
C ALA A 79 -4.00 -1.40 -4.42
N PRO A 80 -3.90 -1.46 -3.07
CA PRO A 80 -2.81 -2.17 -2.42
C PRO A 80 -2.78 -3.66 -2.78
N ARG A 81 -1.58 -4.18 -3.00
CA ARG A 81 -1.27 -5.60 -3.16
C ARG A 81 -1.00 -6.19 -1.77
N SER A 82 -1.49 -7.39 -1.50
CA SER A 82 -1.33 -8.04 -0.20
C SER A 82 -1.50 -9.55 -0.30
N ASN A 83 -0.93 -10.27 0.67
CA ASN A 83 -1.17 -11.70 0.90
C ASN A 83 -2.43 -11.98 1.74
N VAL A 84 -3.34 -11.01 1.92
CA VAL A 84 -4.57 -11.19 2.71
C VAL A 84 -5.77 -11.50 1.82
N MET A 85 -6.59 -12.46 2.25
CA MET A 85 -7.97 -12.64 1.80
C MET A 85 -8.90 -12.39 2.99
N LEU A 86 -9.84 -11.46 2.88
CA LEU A 86 -10.81 -11.27 3.94
C LEU A 86 -11.88 -12.35 3.91
N VAL A 87 -12.33 -12.75 5.10
CA VAL A 87 -13.41 -13.72 5.27
C VAL A 87 -14.60 -13.11 6.01
N ASP A 88 -15.80 -13.61 5.71
CA ASP A 88 -17.03 -13.30 6.43
C ASP A 88 -17.07 -13.97 7.82
N GLU A 89 -18.18 -13.78 8.56
CA GLU A 89 -18.37 -14.36 9.88
C GLU A 89 -18.44 -15.89 9.87
N GLN A 90 -18.74 -16.50 8.70
CA GLN A 90 -18.75 -17.94 8.50
C GLN A 90 -17.39 -18.47 8.00
N GLY A 91 -16.38 -17.61 7.88
CA GLY A 91 -15.04 -17.98 7.41
C GLY A 91 -14.91 -18.15 5.91
N ARG A 92 -15.87 -17.65 5.11
CA ARG A 92 -15.84 -17.72 3.64
C ARG A 92 -15.21 -16.48 3.05
N ASP A 93 -14.42 -16.65 2.00
CA ASP A 93 -13.77 -15.56 1.29
C ASP A 93 -14.79 -14.52 0.77
N ILE A 94 -14.59 -13.25 1.10
CA ILE A 94 -15.41 -12.15 0.56
C ILE A 94 -14.97 -11.73 -0.85
N GLY A 95 -13.86 -12.31 -1.32
CA GLY A 95 -13.28 -12.11 -2.63
C GLY A 95 -12.23 -10.98 -2.70
N PRO A 96 -11.42 -10.98 -3.77
CA PRO A 96 -10.26 -10.11 -3.90
C PRO A 96 -10.63 -8.62 -4.01
N GLN A 97 -11.72 -8.27 -4.72
CA GLN A 97 -12.13 -6.88 -4.89
C GLN A 97 -12.58 -6.23 -3.58
N HIS A 98 -13.37 -6.93 -2.77
CA HIS A 98 -13.79 -6.43 -1.46
C HIS A 98 -12.61 -6.35 -0.50
N THR A 99 -11.72 -7.34 -0.53
CA THR A 99 -10.47 -7.33 0.24
C THR A 99 -9.61 -6.12 -0.11
N ALA A 100 -9.38 -5.85 -1.40
CA ALA A 100 -8.61 -4.70 -1.87
C ALA A 100 -9.20 -3.36 -1.40
N ARG A 101 -10.53 -3.20 -1.42
CA ARG A 101 -11.18 -1.98 -0.90
C ARG A 101 -10.96 -1.79 0.60
N CYS A 102 -11.05 -2.86 1.39
CA CYS A 102 -10.77 -2.78 2.82
C CYS A 102 -9.29 -2.51 3.13
N LEU A 103 -8.37 -3.10 2.36
CA LEU A 103 -6.94 -2.81 2.48
C LEU A 103 -6.63 -1.35 2.11
N LYS A 104 -7.29 -0.82 1.07
CA LYS A 104 -7.20 0.59 0.71
C LYS A 104 -7.65 1.50 1.86
N GLN A 105 -8.77 1.20 2.52
CA GLN A 105 -9.21 1.93 3.71
C GLN A 105 -8.20 1.86 4.86
N LEU A 106 -7.55 0.70 5.06
CA LEU A 106 -6.50 0.56 6.07
C LEU A 106 -5.28 1.44 5.74
N VAL A 107 -4.83 1.44 4.48
CA VAL A 107 -3.73 2.29 3.99
C VAL A 107 -4.08 3.77 4.10
N ASP A 108 -5.31 4.16 3.76
CA ASP A 108 -5.74 5.56 3.86
C ASP A 108 -5.81 6.06 5.32
N ALA A 109 -6.03 5.16 6.27
CA ALA A 109 -6.02 5.46 7.71
C ALA A 109 -4.62 5.36 8.35
N LEU A 110 -3.63 4.84 7.64
CA LEU A 110 -2.26 4.72 8.11
C LEU A 110 -1.51 6.03 7.90
N GLU A 111 -0.75 6.48 8.89
CA GLU A 111 0.16 7.64 8.79
C GLU A 111 1.44 7.28 8.00
N TRP A 112 1.29 6.75 6.79
CA TRP A 112 2.40 6.22 5.99
C TRP A 112 3.17 7.29 5.23
N LYS A 113 2.52 8.40 4.87
CA LYS A 113 3.11 9.40 3.96
C LYS A 113 4.42 9.99 4.49
N PRO A 114 4.52 10.43 5.75
CA PRO A 114 5.78 10.96 6.27
C PRO A 114 6.91 9.92 6.29
N VAL A 115 6.57 8.65 6.57
CA VAL A 115 7.53 7.54 6.59
C VAL A 115 8.10 7.26 5.21
N VAL A 116 7.23 7.26 4.18
CA VAL A 116 7.66 7.04 2.80
C VAL A 116 8.51 8.20 2.30
N LEU A 117 8.09 9.45 2.54
CA LEU A 117 8.84 10.63 2.11
C LEU A 117 10.23 10.69 2.76
N ASP A 118 10.35 10.40 4.06
CA ASP A 118 11.66 10.33 4.72
C ASP A 118 12.53 9.19 4.16
N ALA A 119 11.93 8.01 3.91
CA ALA A 119 12.65 6.86 3.35
C ALA A 119 13.25 7.10 1.96
N ILE A 120 12.64 7.96 1.14
CA ILE A 120 13.17 8.38 -0.16
C ILE A 120 14.00 9.66 -0.10
N GLY A 121 14.22 10.23 1.09
CA GLY A 121 15.00 11.46 1.29
C GLY A 121 14.29 12.76 0.88
N PHE A 122 12.97 12.74 0.73
CA PHE A 122 12.16 13.93 0.41
C PHE A 122 11.85 14.70 1.70
N ARG A 123 12.55 15.82 1.94
CA ARG A 123 12.43 16.68 3.13
C ARG A 123 11.95 18.08 2.78
#